data_AF-A0AAV7B746-F1
#
_entry.id   AF-A0AAV7B746-F1
#
_cell.length_a   1.000
_cell.length_b   1.000
_cell.length_c   1.000
_cell.angle_alpha   90.00
_cell.angle_beta   90.00
_cell.angle_gamma   90.00
#
_symmetry.space_group_name_H-M   'P 1'
#
loop_
_entity.id
_entity.type
_entity.pdbx_description
1 polymer ?
#
loop_
_entity_poly.entity_id
_entity_poly.type
_entity_poly.pdbx_seq_one_letter_code
_entity_poly.pdbx_strand_id
1 'polypeptide(L)'
;MWLAQESIEVDDVDSSNALLRWKVLAAQLKQNLSNIILFSESDFQILVDVPTEELSREIDIPVKKTEMLKDTLQGLLDRREEERQSKELLQLYLKAVNTDGTEEAMMDETDSKVCTQGESGKRTQLCSRVLAILQEKKSPYLSLSNAQLEAVCAEDPDALSVDLNQKLEVVHSLQAECARELQKRYEQLQCINSLSSASQAKRQNLPSGWEKK
;
A
#
# COMPACT_ATOMS: atom_id res chain seq x y z
N MET A 1 24.16 33.45 19.67
CA MET A 1 24.01 32.80 20.99
C MET A 1 23.95 31.31 20.72
N TRP A 2 25.09 30.64 20.89
CA TRP A 2 25.26 29.20 20.73
C TRP A 2 25.12 28.53 22.09
N LEU A 3 24.36 27.44 22.15
CA LEU A 3 24.43 26.33 23.11
C LEU A 3 23.97 25.11 22.29
N ALA A 4 24.83 24.28 21.67
CA ALA A 4 25.80 23.34 22.24
C ALA A 4 25.17 22.45 23.33
N GLN A 5 24.67 21.27 22.93
CA GLN A 5 24.88 20.01 23.64
C GLN A 5 24.49 18.84 22.70
N GLU A 6 25.44 18.22 21.99
CA GLU A 6 26.33 17.14 22.42
C GLU A 6 25.66 15.75 22.32
N SER A 7 26.19 14.94 21.39
CA SER A 7 25.91 13.53 21.26
C SER A 7 26.15 12.83 22.60
N ILE A 8 25.19 12.00 23.02
CA ILE A 8 25.39 11.00 24.06
C ILE A 8 25.09 9.63 23.44
N GLU A 9 26.16 8.97 23.01
CA GLU A 9 26.25 7.51 23.02
C GLU A 9 26.27 7.08 24.48
N VAL A 10 25.18 6.49 24.99
CA VAL A 10 25.22 5.73 26.24
C VAL A 10 24.31 4.52 26.08
N ASP A 11 24.98 3.40 25.83
CA ASP A 11 24.55 2.04 26.14
C ASP A 11 24.18 1.94 27.64
N ASP A 12 23.15 1.15 27.95
CA ASP A 12 22.79 0.66 29.29
C ASP A 12 21.89 1.52 30.24
N VAL A 13 20.73 2.07 29.82
CA VAL A 13 19.67 2.54 30.76
C VAL A 13 18.24 2.57 30.13
N ASP A 14 17.55 1.43 30.00
CA ASP A 14 16.20 1.44 29.40
C ASP A 14 15.06 1.75 30.39
N SER A 15 15.10 1.21 31.62
CA SER A 15 13.94 1.34 32.54
C SER A 15 13.78 2.70 33.22
N SER A 16 14.88 3.41 33.55
CA SER A 16 14.77 4.70 34.25
C SER A 16 14.37 5.85 33.32
N ASN A 17 14.77 5.77 32.05
CA ASN A 17 14.45 6.78 31.04
C ASN A 17 12.99 6.62 30.57
N ALA A 18 12.51 5.39 30.40
CA ALA A 18 11.11 5.10 30.07
C ALA A 18 10.12 5.62 31.14
N LEU A 19 10.46 5.44 32.43
CA LEU A 19 9.66 5.90 33.59
C LEU A 19 9.47 7.43 33.65
N LEU A 20 10.39 8.20 33.06
CA LEU A 20 10.29 9.66 32.98
C LEU A 20 9.70 10.11 31.64
N ARG A 21 9.97 9.38 30.56
CA ARG A 21 9.52 9.71 29.20
C ARG A 21 8.01 9.63 29.04
N TRP A 22 7.34 8.64 29.64
CA TRP A 22 5.89 8.54 29.56
C TRP A 22 5.18 9.75 30.19
N LYS A 23 5.73 10.33 31.25
CA LYS A 23 5.19 11.54 31.89
C LYS A 23 5.31 12.75 30.98
N VAL A 24 6.41 12.87 30.24
CA VAL A 24 6.58 13.92 29.23
C VAL A 24 5.54 13.78 28.11
N LEU A 25 5.34 12.57 27.61
CA LEU A 25 4.32 12.28 26.59
C LEU A 25 2.91 12.57 27.11
N ALA A 26 2.59 12.16 28.34
CA ALA A 26 1.32 12.44 28.98
C ALA A 26 1.08 13.95 29.19
N ALA A 27 2.11 14.69 29.61
CA ALA A 27 2.04 16.15 29.72
C ALA A 27 1.82 16.84 28.36
N GLN A 28 2.43 16.31 27.28
CA GLN A 28 2.18 16.80 25.93
C GLN A 28 0.75 16.51 25.45
N LEU A 29 0.19 15.34 25.77
CA LEU A 29 -1.20 15.00 25.48
C LEU A 29 -2.19 15.85 26.29
N LYS A 30 -1.86 16.15 27.55
CA LYS A 30 -2.63 17.05 28.41
C LYS A 30 -2.74 18.46 27.80
N GLN A 31 -1.62 18.98 27.28
CA GLN A 31 -1.60 20.29 26.64
C GLN A 31 -2.38 20.30 25.32
N ASN A 32 -2.20 19.27 24.49
CA ASN A 32 -2.92 19.11 23.24
C ASN A 32 -2.97 17.64 22.82
N LEU A 33 -4.15 17.05 22.81
CA LEU A 33 -4.36 15.66 22.38
C LEU A 33 -3.93 15.40 20.93
N SER A 34 -3.89 16.42 20.08
CA SER A 34 -3.44 16.30 18.69
C SER A 34 -1.94 15.96 18.57
N ASN A 35 -1.15 16.20 19.62
CA ASN A 35 0.26 15.84 19.67
C ASN A 35 0.49 14.33 19.48
N ILE A 36 -0.54 13.52 19.71
CA ILE A 36 -0.52 12.07 19.45
C ILE A 36 -0.09 11.72 18.01
N ILE A 37 -0.33 12.59 17.04
CA ILE A 37 0.06 12.38 15.62
C ILE A 37 1.60 12.42 15.45
N LEU A 38 2.30 13.11 16.35
CA LEU A 38 3.75 13.29 16.29
C LEU A 38 4.51 12.16 16.99
N PHE A 39 3.81 11.30 17.73
CA PHE A 39 4.42 10.26 18.54
C PHE A 39 4.88 9.10 17.65
N SER A 40 6.06 8.59 17.98
CA SER A 40 6.57 7.38 17.35
C SER A 40 5.85 6.14 17.89
N GLU A 41 6.04 5.02 17.20
CA GLU A 41 5.52 3.74 17.66
C GLU A 41 6.04 3.36 19.06
N SER A 42 7.32 3.64 19.33
CA SER A 42 7.91 3.43 20.65
C SER A 42 7.25 4.29 21.73
N ASP A 43 6.83 5.51 21.40
CA ASP A 43 6.12 6.38 22.34
C ASP A 43 4.71 5.84 22.64
N PHE A 44 4.04 5.25 21.65
CA PHE A 44 2.76 4.57 21.89
C PHE A 44 2.93 3.35 22.78
N GLN A 45 3.96 2.53 22.57
CA GLN A 45 4.23 1.38 23.43
C GLN A 45 4.43 1.82 24.90
N ILE A 46 5.26 2.84 25.11
CA ILE A 46 5.51 3.42 26.44
C ILE A 46 4.20 3.89 27.10
N LEU A 47 3.28 4.52 26.36
CA LEU A 47 2.00 4.97 26.91
C LEU A 47 1.03 3.82 27.20
N VAL A 48 1.08 2.75 26.42
CA VAL A 48 0.23 1.57 26.61
C VAL A 48 0.71 0.74 27.81
N ASP A 49 2.01 0.69 28.08
CA ASP A 49 2.57 -0.08 29.19
C ASP A 49 2.30 0.56 30.57
N VAL A 50 1.97 1.86 30.61
CA VAL A 50 1.67 2.58 31.86
C VAL A 50 0.28 2.21 32.41
N PRO A 51 0.11 2.02 33.73
CA PRO A 51 -1.21 1.78 34.32
C PRO A 51 -2.24 2.86 33.96
N THR A 52 -3.45 2.45 33.58
CA THR A 52 -4.51 3.37 33.11
C THR A 52 -4.87 4.43 34.15
N GLU A 53 -4.80 4.10 35.44
CA GLU A 53 -5.06 5.04 36.54
C GLU A 53 -4.01 6.15 36.62
N GLU A 54 -2.73 5.83 36.42
CA GLU A 54 -1.64 6.81 36.46
C GLU A 54 -1.69 7.73 35.25
N LEU A 55 -1.92 7.16 34.07
CA LEU A 55 -2.04 7.92 32.83
C LEU A 55 -3.25 8.86 32.86
N SER A 56 -4.38 8.40 33.41
CA SER A 56 -5.60 9.20 33.56
C SER A 56 -5.39 10.40 34.47
N ARG A 57 -4.65 10.23 35.58
CA ARG A 57 -4.30 11.32 36.50
C ARG A 57 -3.38 12.34 35.84
N GLU A 58 -2.42 11.89 35.03
CA GLU A 58 -1.45 12.78 34.40
C GLU A 58 -2.09 13.61 33.26
N ILE A 59 -2.85 12.95 32.38
CA ILE A 59 -3.51 13.61 31.23
C ILE A 59 -4.77 14.41 31.67
N ASP A 60 -5.26 14.19 32.89
CA ASP A 60 -6.47 14.83 33.45
C ASP A 60 -7.75 14.52 32.65
N ILE A 61 -7.90 13.24 32.29
CA ILE A 61 -9.02 12.71 31.51
C ILE A 61 -9.61 11.51 32.28
N PRO A 62 -10.94 11.29 32.29
CA PRO A 62 -11.55 10.17 33.01
C PRO A 62 -10.97 8.81 32.60
N VAL A 63 -10.81 7.92 33.57
CA VAL A 63 -10.19 6.59 33.42
C VAL A 63 -10.76 5.84 32.22
N LYS A 64 -12.09 5.80 32.06
CA LYS A 64 -12.76 5.14 30.93
C LYS A 64 -12.33 5.68 29.55
N LYS A 65 -12.12 6.99 29.42
CA LYS A 65 -11.64 7.58 28.16
C LYS A 65 -10.15 7.30 27.94
N THR A 66 -9.38 7.22 29.02
CA THR A 66 -7.96 6.84 28.98
C THR A 66 -7.80 5.38 28.57
N GLU A 67 -8.66 4.49 29.08
CA GLU A 67 -8.75 3.09 28.66
C GLU A 67 -9.05 2.98 27.16
N MET A 68 -10.10 3.66 26.68
CA MET A 68 -10.42 3.70 25.24
C MET A 68 -9.25 4.24 24.39
N LEU A 69 -8.51 5.23 24.90
CA LEU A 69 -7.32 5.76 24.22
C LEU A 69 -6.24 4.69 24.12
N LYS A 70 -5.94 4.00 25.24
CA LYS A 70 -4.96 2.91 25.26
C LYS A 70 -5.36 1.75 24.36
N ASP A 71 -6.63 1.37 24.35
CA ASP A 71 -7.16 0.33 23.46
C ASP A 71 -6.99 0.72 21.99
N THR A 72 -7.25 1.99 21.67
CA THR A 72 -7.05 2.52 20.31
C THR A 72 -5.57 2.49 19.93
N LEU A 73 -4.67 2.88 20.83
CA LEU A 73 -3.23 2.83 20.60
C LEU A 73 -2.73 1.40 20.42
N GLN A 74 -3.17 0.45 21.26
CA GLN A 74 -2.84 -0.95 21.14
C GLN A 74 -3.33 -1.53 19.81
N GLY A 75 -4.57 -1.25 19.41
CA GLY A 75 -5.10 -1.71 18.12
C GLY A 75 -4.35 -1.14 16.90
N LEU A 76 -3.76 0.07 17.03
CA LEU A 76 -2.88 0.61 15.99
C LEU A 76 -1.52 -0.10 15.95
N LEU A 77 -0.95 -0.44 17.10
CA LEU A 77 0.29 -1.23 17.20
C LEU A 77 0.08 -2.61 16.60
N ASP A 78 -0.98 -3.31 16.99
CA ASP A 78 -1.32 -4.65 16.52
C ASP A 78 -1.51 -4.66 14.99
N ARG A 79 -2.28 -3.71 14.46
CA ARG A 79 -2.50 -3.59 13.01
C ARG A 79 -1.20 -3.40 12.23
N ARG A 80 -0.27 -2.60 12.75
CA ARG A 80 1.02 -2.40 12.09
C ARG A 80 1.89 -3.66 12.12
N GLU A 81 1.85 -4.38 13.23
CA GLU A 81 2.54 -5.66 13.36
C GLU A 81 1.95 -6.72 12.41
N GLU A 82 0.62 -6.78 12.28
CA GLU A 82 -0.06 -7.61 11.26
C GLU A 82 0.36 -7.23 9.83
N GLU A 83 0.47 -5.94 9.53
CA GLU A 83 0.96 -5.45 8.23
C GLU A 83 2.42 -5.84 7.98
N ARG A 84 3.27 -5.85 9.02
CA ARG A 84 4.66 -6.30 8.92
C ARG A 84 4.73 -7.81 8.66
N GLN A 85 4.00 -8.59 9.45
CA GLN A 85 3.94 -10.05 9.32
C GLN A 85 3.39 -10.49 7.95
N SER A 86 2.33 -9.83 7.47
CA SER A 86 1.75 -10.14 6.15
C SER A 86 2.71 -9.83 5.02
N LYS A 87 3.46 -8.71 5.07
CA LYS A 87 4.52 -8.41 4.10
C LYS A 87 5.63 -9.45 4.11
N GLU A 88 6.09 -9.85 5.28
CA GLU A 88 7.12 -10.88 5.45
C GLU A 88 6.66 -12.22 4.86
N LEU A 89 5.43 -12.65 5.18
CA LEU A 89 4.83 -13.86 4.62
C LEU A 89 4.71 -13.80 3.09
N LEU A 90 4.26 -12.67 2.53
CA LEU A 90 4.17 -12.48 1.08
C LEU A 90 5.54 -12.52 0.43
N GLN A 91 6.57 -11.94 1.05
CA GLN A 91 7.95 -12.04 0.56
C GLN A 91 8.45 -13.48 0.55
N LEU A 92 8.17 -14.25 1.60
CA LEU A 92 8.50 -15.68 1.65
C LEU A 92 7.77 -16.46 0.55
N TYR A 93 6.49 -16.20 0.32
CA TYR A 93 5.74 -16.81 -0.77
C TYR A 93 6.32 -16.45 -2.14
N LEU A 94 6.63 -15.18 -2.37
CA LEU A 94 7.22 -14.71 -3.63
C LEU A 94 8.61 -15.34 -3.85
N LYS A 95 9.41 -15.46 -2.78
CA LYS A 95 10.68 -16.17 -2.82
C LYS A 95 10.49 -17.65 -3.16
N ALA A 96 9.54 -18.34 -2.53
CA ALA A 96 9.23 -19.74 -2.81
C ALA A 96 8.77 -19.94 -4.25
N VAL A 97 7.84 -19.12 -4.76
CA VAL A 97 7.38 -19.19 -6.16
C VAL A 97 8.55 -18.95 -7.14
N ASN A 98 9.46 -18.04 -6.81
CA ASN A 98 10.63 -17.80 -7.65
C ASN A 98 11.65 -18.95 -7.56
N THR A 99 11.83 -19.59 -6.39
CA THR A 99 12.73 -20.74 -6.24
C THR A 99 12.15 -22.04 -6.80
N ASP A 100 10.83 -22.22 -6.72
CA ASP A 100 10.10 -23.33 -7.35
C ASP A 100 10.11 -23.22 -8.89
N GLY A 101 10.43 -22.03 -9.43
CA GLY A 101 10.76 -21.81 -10.83
C GLY A 101 12.26 -21.93 -11.17
N THR A 102 13.12 -22.19 -10.17
CA THR A 102 14.58 -22.25 -10.31
C THR A 102 15.16 -23.56 -9.76
N GLU A 103 14.40 -24.65 -9.84
CA GLU A 103 14.94 -26.03 -9.78
C GLU A 103 14.81 -26.77 -11.12
N GLU A 104 14.69 -26.05 -12.25
CA GLU A 104 15.01 -26.58 -13.59
C GLU A 104 15.60 -25.45 -14.46
N ALA A 105 16.85 -25.08 -14.19
CA ALA A 105 17.64 -24.25 -15.09
C ALA A 105 19.11 -24.69 -15.08
N MET A 106 19.35 -25.91 -15.53
CA MET A 106 20.54 -26.23 -16.31
C MET A 106 20.06 -26.32 -17.77
N MET A 107 20.63 -25.47 -18.64
CA MET A 107 20.22 -25.18 -20.03
C MET A 107 18.98 -24.27 -20.08
N ASP A 108 18.95 -23.12 -20.73
CA ASP A 108 19.71 -22.66 -21.88
C ASP A 108 19.74 -21.13 -21.89
N GLU A 109 20.84 -20.62 -22.40
CA GLU A 109 21.14 -19.21 -22.58
C GLU A 109 20.38 -18.72 -23.81
N THR A 110 19.15 -18.20 -23.68
CA THR A 110 18.63 -17.30 -24.72
C THR A 110 17.48 -16.39 -24.28
N ASP A 111 17.73 -15.11 -24.53
CA ASP A 111 16.77 -14.06 -24.86
C ASP A 111 15.89 -13.49 -23.74
N SER A 112 16.54 -12.64 -22.95
CA SER A 112 15.91 -11.51 -22.26
C SER A 112 15.31 -10.54 -23.29
N LYS A 113 14.12 -10.84 -23.81
CA LYS A 113 13.32 -9.86 -24.55
C LYS A 113 12.28 -9.24 -23.64
N VAL A 114 12.72 -8.15 -23.02
CA VAL A 114 11.89 -7.09 -22.45
C VAL A 114 10.75 -6.76 -23.43
N CYS A 115 9.50 -7.02 -23.04
CA CYS A 115 8.31 -6.51 -23.75
C CYS A 115 8.12 -5.02 -23.44
N THR A 116 9.02 -4.19 -23.98
CA THR A 116 8.78 -2.77 -24.19
C THR A 116 9.06 -2.47 -25.65
N GLN A 117 8.02 -2.30 -26.46
CA GLN A 117 8.10 -1.58 -27.72
C GLN A 117 6.79 -0.78 -27.82
N GLY A 118 6.79 0.55 -27.92
CA GLY A 118 7.76 1.34 -28.67
C GLY A 118 7.50 1.14 -30.16
N GLU A 119 6.51 1.87 -30.66
CA GLU A 119 6.18 2.19 -32.05
C GLU A 119 6.83 1.30 -33.14
N SER A 120 6.04 0.44 -33.79
CA SER A 120 6.10 0.17 -35.23
C SER A 120 5.36 -1.13 -35.62
N GLY A 121 4.07 -1.01 -35.96
CA GLY A 121 3.46 -1.64 -37.15
C GLY A 121 3.53 -3.15 -37.41
N LYS A 122 3.85 -4.03 -36.45
CA LYS A 122 3.76 -5.50 -36.64
C LYS A 122 3.26 -6.18 -35.35
N ARG A 123 2.36 -7.17 -35.51
CA ARG A 123 1.70 -7.99 -34.45
C ARG A 123 2.60 -8.15 -33.22
N THR A 124 2.17 -7.57 -32.10
CA THR A 124 2.80 -7.76 -30.79
C THR A 124 2.29 -9.07 -30.20
N GLN A 125 2.93 -10.18 -30.57
CA GLN A 125 2.64 -11.48 -29.98
C GLN A 125 2.61 -11.38 -28.44
N LEU A 126 1.49 -11.76 -27.84
CA LEU A 126 1.32 -11.71 -26.39
C LEU A 126 2.39 -12.56 -25.71
N CYS A 127 2.99 -12.05 -24.63
CA CYS A 127 3.99 -12.80 -23.87
C CYS A 127 3.38 -14.08 -23.27
N SER A 128 4.16 -15.16 -23.17
CA SER A 128 3.74 -16.47 -22.65
C SER A 128 3.03 -16.39 -21.29
N ARG A 129 3.45 -15.47 -20.43
CA ARG A 129 2.80 -15.21 -19.13
C ARG A 129 1.36 -14.70 -19.27
N VAL A 130 1.06 -13.86 -20.26
CA VAL A 130 -0.29 -13.34 -20.50
C VAL A 130 -1.20 -14.47 -20.99
N LEU A 131 -0.70 -15.30 -21.92
CA LEU A 131 -1.44 -16.46 -22.42
C LEU A 131 -1.77 -17.47 -21.31
N ALA A 132 -0.82 -17.76 -20.42
CA ALA A 132 -1.06 -18.63 -19.26
C ALA A 132 -2.17 -18.08 -18.34
N ILE A 133 -2.15 -16.77 -18.06
CA ILE A 133 -3.19 -16.11 -17.25
C ILE A 133 -4.57 -16.22 -17.91
N LEU A 134 -4.64 -16.03 -19.23
CA LEU A 134 -5.87 -16.13 -20.01
C LEU A 134 -6.44 -17.57 -20.03
N GLN A 135 -5.57 -18.59 -19.96
CA GLN A 135 -5.97 -20.00 -19.96
C GLN A 135 -6.39 -20.53 -18.59
N GLU A 136 -5.73 -20.13 -17.51
CA GLU A 136 -5.90 -20.77 -16.20
C GLU A 136 -7.06 -20.22 -15.36
N LYS A 137 -7.45 -18.95 -15.55
CA LYS A 137 -8.33 -18.25 -14.61
C LYS A 137 -9.76 -18.12 -15.12
N LYS A 138 -10.74 -18.27 -14.21
CA LYS A 138 -12.17 -18.02 -14.46
C LYS A 138 -12.49 -16.53 -14.75
N SER A 139 -11.58 -15.62 -14.40
CA SER A 139 -11.71 -14.18 -14.63
C SER A 139 -10.34 -13.54 -14.87
N PRO A 140 -9.73 -13.79 -16.04
CA PRO A 140 -8.35 -13.43 -16.30
C PRO A 140 -8.14 -11.91 -16.43
N TYR A 141 -9.16 -11.18 -16.89
CA TYR A 141 -9.16 -9.71 -17.04
C TYR A 141 -8.91 -8.94 -15.73
N LEU A 142 -9.22 -9.53 -14.58
CA LEU A 142 -8.95 -8.90 -13.28
C LEU A 142 -7.47 -9.00 -12.87
N SER A 143 -6.73 -9.97 -13.40
CA SER A 143 -5.32 -10.21 -13.06
C SER A 143 -4.34 -9.49 -13.98
N LEU A 144 -4.83 -8.94 -15.10
CA LEU A 144 -4.00 -8.24 -16.08
C LEU A 144 -3.84 -6.75 -15.72
N SER A 145 -2.65 -6.21 -15.98
CA SER A 145 -2.41 -4.76 -15.95
C SER A 145 -3.13 -4.05 -17.09
N ASN A 146 -3.27 -2.72 -17.03
CA ASN A 146 -3.95 -1.95 -18.09
C ASN A 146 -3.25 -2.12 -19.46
N ALA A 147 -1.91 -2.07 -19.49
CA ALA A 147 -1.15 -2.29 -20.73
C ALA A 147 -1.34 -3.71 -21.30
N GLN A 148 -1.47 -4.72 -20.44
CA GLN A 148 -1.75 -6.09 -20.89
C GLN A 148 -3.19 -6.24 -21.39
N LEU A 149 -4.17 -5.60 -20.74
CA LEU A 149 -5.56 -5.57 -21.21
C LEU A 149 -5.65 -4.88 -22.58
N GLU A 150 -4.97 -3.77 -22.78
CA GLU A 150 -4.89 -3.09 -24.07
C GLU A 150 -4.29 -3.99 -25.16
N ALA A 151 -3.19 -4.68 -24.85
CA ALA A 151 -2.58 -5.62 -25.79
C ALA A 151 -3.53 -6.77 -26.14
N VAL A 152 -4.23 -7.36 -25.16
CA VAL A 152 -5.21 -8.44 -25.41
C VAL A 152 -6.42 -7.95 -26.21
N CYS A 153 -6.88 -6.72 -25.98
CA CYS A 153 -7.96 -6.11 -26.75
C CYS A 153 -7.54 -5.71 -28.18
N ALA A 154 -6.26 -5.41 -28.39
CA ALA A 154 -5.70 -5.07 -29.70
C ALA A 154 -5.28 -6.30 -30.52
N GLU A 155 -5.15 -7.47 -29.88
CA GLU A 155 -4.76 -8.71 -30.53
C GLU A 155 -5.87 -9.23 -31.46
N ASP A 156 -5.44 -9.86 -32.55
CA ASP A 156 -6.36 -10.45 -33.53
C ASP A 156 -7.04 -11.70 -32.95
N PRO A 157 -8.39 -11.79 -32.96
CA PRO A 157 -9.12 -12.90 -32.34
C PRO A 157 -8.77 -14.26 -32.95
N ASP A 158 -8.45 -14.31 -34.24
CA ASP A 158 -8.02 -15.54 -34.91
C ASP A 158 -6.63 -16.00 -34.42
N ALA A 159 -5.69 -15.06 -34.26
CA ALA A 159 -4.38 -15.35 -33.68
C ALA A 159 -4.49 -15.80 -32.21
N LEU A 160 -5.32 -15.10 -31.44
CA LEU A 160 -5.54 -15.39 -30.03
C LEU A 160 -6.25 -16.74 -29.82
N SER A 161 -7.10 -17.15 -30.74
CA SER A 161 -7.74 -18.47 -30.75
C SER A 161 -6.73 -19.60 -30.93
N VAL A 162 -5.75 -19.41 -31.82
CA VAL A 162 -4.64 -20.36 -32.02
C VAL A 162 -3.76 -20.42 -30.79
N ASP A 163 -3.35 -19.28 -30.25
CA ASP A 163 -2.43 -19.20 -29.10
C ASP A 163 -3.05 -19.77 -27.82
N LEU A 164 -4.36 -19.57 -27.61
CA LEU A 164 -5.06 -20.10 -26.44
C LEU A 164 -5.57 -21.53 -26.64
N ASN A 165 -5.53 -22.06 -27.87
CA ASN A 165 -6.18 -23.31 -28.26
C ASN A 165 -7.67 -23.35 -27.84
N GLN A 166 -8.37 -22.23 -28.02
CA GLN A 166 -9.78 -22.04 -27.67
C GLN A 166 -10.61 -21.67 -28.88
N LYS A 167 -11.91 -21.99 -28.83
CA LYS A 167 -12.84 -21.61 -29.91
C LYS A 167 -12.96 -20.09 -30.01
N LEU A 168 -13.10 -19.59 -31.24
CA LEU A 168 -13.24 -18.17 -31.55
C LEU A 168 -14.34 -17.47 -30.73
N GLU A 169 -15.47 -18.15 -30.49
CA GLU A 169 -16.56 -17.62 -29.65
C GLU A 169 -16.13 -17.33 -28.21
N VAL A 170 -15.32 -18.22 -27.62
CA VAL A 170 -14.80 -18.06 -26.26
C VAL A 170 -13.80 -16.92 -26.20
N VAL A 171 -12.94 -16.81 -27.22
CA VAL A 171 -11.94 -15.75 -27.37
C VAL A 171 -12.62 -14.38 -27.52
N HIS A 172 -13.68 -14.29 -28.33
CA HIS A 172 -14.47 -13.06 -28.45
C HIS A 172 -15.12 -12.65 -27.12
N SER A 173 -15.70 -13.60 -26.40
CA SER A 173 -16.28 -13.33 -25.07
C SER A 173 -15.20 -12.84 -24.10
N LEU A 174 -14.03 -13.48 -24.12
CA LEU A 174 -12.88 -13.13 -23.29
C LEU A 174 -12.36 -11.72 -23.61
N GLN A 175 -12.19 -11.37 -24.88
CA GLN A 175 -11.78 -10.04 -25.30
C GLN A 175 -12.82 -8.97 -24.94
N ALA A 176 -14.12 -9.29 -25.07
CA ALA A 176 -15.19 -8.39 -24.65
C ALA A 176 -15.17 -8.13 -23.14
N GLU A 177 -14.90 -9.15 -22.32
CA GLU A 177 -14.74 -8.99 -20.88
C GLU A 177 -13.48 -8.18 -20.52
N CYS A 178 -12.36 -8.39 -21.23
CA CYS A 178 -11.15 -7.60 -21.06
C CYS A 178 -11.40 -6.13 -21.41
N ALA A 179 -12.09 -5.85 -22.51
CA ALA A 179 -12.42 -4.49 -22.94
C ALA A 179 -13.35 -3.80 -21.93
N ARG A 180 -14.35 -4.52 -21.41
CA ARG A 180 -15.26 -4.00 -20.39
C ARG A 180 -14.53 -3.65 -19.09
N GLU A 181 -13.60 -4.49 -18.65
CA GLU A 181 -12.81 -4.20 -17.46
C GLU A 181 -11.88 -3.01 -17.67
N LEU A 182 -11.21 -2.93 -18.83
CA LEU A 182 -10.35 -1.81 -19.18
C LEU A 182 -11.12 -0.48 -19.17
N GLN A 183 -12.30 -0.45 -19.80
CA GLN A 183 -13.19 0.72 -19.81
C GLN A 183 -13.57 1.16 -18.39
N LYS A 184 -13.97 0.21 -17.55
CA LYS A 184 -14.31 0.48 -16.15
C LYS A 184 -13.15 1.13 -15.39
N ARG A 185 -11.91 0.64 -15.60
CA ARG A 185 -10.72 1.22 -14.96
C ARG A 185 -10.45 2.65 -15.44
N TYR A 186 -10.68 2.93 -16.72
CA TYR A 186 -10.55 4.29 -17.26
C TYR A 186 -11.59 5.26 -16.68
N GLU A 187 -12.85 4.82 -16.56
CA GLU A 187 -13.90 5.61 -15.92
C GLU A 187 -13.59 5.91 -14.45
N GLN A 188 -13.06 4.94 -13.72
CA GLN A 188 -12.61 5.13 -12.34
C GLN A 188 -11.50 6.17 -12.23
N LEU A 189 -10.48 6.11 -13.12
CA LEU A 189 -9.41 7.09 -13.16
C LEU A 189 -9.92 8.49 -13.50
N GLN A 190 -10.85 8.62 -14.45
CA GLN A 190 -11.48 9.90 -14.78
C GLN A 190 -12.28 10.47 -13.60
N CYS A 191 -13.03 9.64 -12.89
CA CYS A 191 -13.76 10.04 -11.68
C CYS A 191 -12.79 10.58 -10.61
N ILE A 192 -11.73 9.83 -10.31
CA ILE A 192 -10.72 10.23 -9.31
C ILE A 192 -10.05 11.54 -9.70
N ASN A 193 -9.65 11.68 -10.97
CA ASN A 193 -9.04 12.92 -11.47
C ASN A 193 -10.00 14.12 -11.34
N SER A 194 -11.28 13.92 -11.65
CA SER A 194 -12.33 14.96 -11.50
C SER A 194 -12.53 15.37 -10.03
N LEU A 195 -12.53 14.41 -9.11
CA LEU A 195 -12.62 14.70 -7.67
C LEU A 195 -11.37 15.41 -7.16
N SER A 196 -10.19 15.03 -7.65
CA SER A 196 -8.92 15.66 -7.28
C SER A 196 -8.85 17.11 -7.75
N SER A 197 -9.28 17.40 -8.99
CA SER A 197 -9.30 18.75 -9.55
C SER A 197 -10.35 19.63 -8.86
N ALA A 198 -11.53 19.11 -8.57
CA ALA A 198 -12.56 19.80 -7.78
C ALA A 198 -12.07 20.11 -6.35
N SER A 199 -11.36 19.17 -5.73
CA SER A 199 -10.77 19.35 -4.39
C SER A 199 -9.66 20.40 -4.39
N GLN A 200 -8.79 20.39 -5.40
CA GLN A 200 -7.74 21.39 -5.58
C GLN A 200 -8.35 22.78 -5.84
N ALA A 201 -9.35 22.89 -6.71
CA ALA A 201 -10.06 24.14 -6.98
C ALA A 201 -10.75 24.69 -5.72
N LYS A 202 -11.34 23.83 -4.88
CA LYS A 202 -11.93 24.24 -3.59
C LYS A 202 -10.88 24.74 -2.61
N ARG A 203 -9.70 24.11 -2.55
CA ARG A 203 -8.58 24.55 -1.70
C ARG A 203 -7.98 25.88 -2.17
N GLN A 204 -7.93 26.12 -3.48
CA GLN A 204 -7.44 27.37 -4.07
C GLN A 204 -8.44 28.53 -3.95
N ASN A 205 -9.74 28.24 -3.88
CA ASN A 205 -10.80 29.25 -3.71
C ASN A 205 -11.15 29.55 -2.23
N LEU A 206 -10.43 29.01 -1.25
CA LEU A 206 -10.61 29.42 0.15
C LEU A 206 -10.00 30.83 0.32
N PRO A 207 -10.76 31.84 0.78
CA PRO A 207 -10.22 33.18 1.00
C PRO A 207 -9.18 33.13 2.11
N SER A 208 -7.93 33.50 1.80
CA SER A 208 -6.94 33.85 2.80
C SER A 208 -7.34 35.17 3.45
N GLY A 209 -8.07 35.13 4.57
CA GLY A 209 -8.45 36.38 5.24
C GLY A 209 -9.44 36.21 6.37
N TRP A 210 -8.99 35.69 7.51
CA TRP A 210 -9.54 36.14 8.80
C TRP A 210 -8.67 37.30 9.30
N GLU A 211 -8.79 38.47 8.69
CA GLU A 211 -8.31 39.69 9.33
C GLU A 211 -9.33 40.06 10.42
N LYS A 212 -8.91 39.84 11.67
CA LYS A 212 -9.59 40.34 12.87
C LYS A 212 -9.59 41.87 12.83
N LYS A 213 -10.77 42.48 12.98
CA LYS A 213 -10.95 43.80 13.57
C LYS A 213 -11.96 43.68 14.70
#